data_AF-A0AA43IAI4-F1
#
_entry.id   AF-A0AA43IAI4-F1
#
_cell.length_a   1.000
_cell.length_b   1.000
_cell.length_c   1.000
_cell.angle_alpha   90.00
_cell.angle_beta   90.00
_cell.angle_gamma   90.00
#
_symmetry.space_group_name_H-M   'P 1'
#
loop_
_entity.id
_entity.type
_entity.pdbx_description
1 polymer ?
#
loop_
_entity_poly.entity_id
_entity_poly.type
_entity_poly.pdbx_seq_one_letter_code
_entity_poly.pdbx_strand_id
1 'polypeptide(L)' 'MHLLESTKITVEMLKAGEEKPTKQSFSNVIDNVTEEKILALGDIITDLAPAATQFDSAVKTETTRYVKED' A
#
# COMPACT_ATOMS: atom_id res chain seq x y z
N MET A 1 -13.89 20.07 -12.67
CA MET A 1 -13.72 18.58 -12.62
C MET A 1 -12.60 18.17 -11.64
N HIS A 2 -12.66 16.97 -11.04
CA HIS A 2 -11.52 16.35 -10.34
C HIS A 2 -11.17 15.00 -10.96
N LEU A 3 -9.88 14.66 -10.97
CA LEU A 3 -9.34 13.47 -11.62
C LEU A 3 -8.45 12.73 -10.62
N LEU A 4 -8.72 11.46 -10.36
CA LEU A 4 -7.78 10.60 -9.63
C LEU A 4 -6.57 10.34 -10.54
N GLU A 5 -5.39 10.80 -10.14
CA GLU A 5 -4.17 10.67 -10.93
C GLU A 5 -3.44 9.36 -10.64
N SER A 6 -3.41 8.96 -9.36
CA SER A 6 -2.76 7.71 -8.96
C SER A 6 -3.24 7.23 -7.60
N THR A 7 -3.23 5.91 -7.45
CA THR A 7 -3.33 5.23 -6.16
C THR A 7 -2.05 4.43 -5.93
N LYS A 8 -1.49 4.56 -4.74
CA LYS A 8 -0.31 3.82 -4.29
C LYS A 8 -0.64 3.09 -2.99
N ILE A 9 -0.24 1.83 -2.87
CA ILE A 9 -0.26 1.08 -1.62
C ILE A 9 1.18 0.80 -1.20
N THR A 10 1.52 1.09 0.05
CA THR A 10 2.79 0.71 0.65
C THR A 10 2.53 -0.29 1.76
N VAL A 11 3.04 -1.50 1.62
CA VAL A 11 3.03 -2.53 2.67
C VAL A 11 4.32 -2.40 3.47
N GLU A 12 4.19 -2.34 4.80
CA GLU A 12 5.28 -2.34 5.75
C GLU A 12 5.30 -3.70 6.45
N MET A 13 6.48 -4.33 6.43
CA MET A 13 6.73 -5.61 7.07
C MET A 13 7.83 -5.45 8.09
N LEU A 14 7.71 -6.09 9.25
CA LEU A 14 8.74 -6.11 10.27
C LEU A 14 9.40 -7.47 10.32
N LYS A 15 10.72 -7.51 10.18
CA LYS A 15 11.50 -8.73 10.36
C LYS A 15 11.81 -8.92 11.85
N ALA A 16 11.66 -10.15 12.35
CA ALA A 16 12.01 -10.45 13.74
C ALA A 16 13.46 -10.04 14.07
N GLY A 17 13.62 -9.21 15.10
CA GLY A 17 14.91 -8.69 15.54
C GLY A 17 15.39 -7.42 14.83
N GLU A 18 14.63 -6.88 13.88
CA GLU A 18 14.90 -5.57 13.29
C GLU A 18 13.94 -4.51 13.85
N GLU A 19 14.46 -3.31 14.10
CA GLU A 19 13.67 -2.17 14.56
C GLU A 19 13.02 -1.39 13.42
N LYS A 20 13.50 -1.58 12.18
CA LYS A 20 13.03 -0.82 11.02
C LYS A 20 12.17 -1.71 10.11
N PRO A 21 10.98 -1.24 9.70
CA PRO A 21 10.17 -1.98 8.74
C PRO A 21 10.80 -1.94 7.35
N THR A 22 10.68 -3.06 6.65
CA THR A 22 10.92 -3.15 5.21
C THR A 22 9.65 -2.75 4.48
N LYS A 23 9.77 -1.92 3.44
CA LYS A 23 8.61 -1.39 2.70
C LYS A 23 8.55 -1.98 1.30
N GLN A 24 7.37 -2.40 0.88
CA GLN A 24 7.05 -2.72 -0.52
C GLN A 24 5.97 -1.79 -1.05
N SER A 25 6.23 -1.17 -2.19
CA SER A 25 5.36 -0.16 -2.80
C SER A 25 4.75 -0.68 -4.10
N PHE A 26 3.43 -0.58 -4.21
CA PHE A 26 2.65 -0.89 -5.40
C PHE A 26 2.04 0.40 -5.93
N SER A 27 2.48 0.83 -7.11
CA SER A 27 1.96 2.00 -7.81
C SER A 27 0.91 1.60 -8.85
N ASN A 28 0.10 2.57 -9.30
CA ASN A 28 -0.97 2.35 -10.29
C ASN A 28 -2.01 1.33 -9.84
N VAL A 29 -2.32 1.33 -8.54
CA VAL A 29 -3.41 0.52 -8.00
C VAL A 29 -4.73 1.09 -8.53
N ILE A 30 -5.69 0.19 -8.81
CA ILE A 30 -7.04 0.59 -9.19
C ILE A 30 -7.68 1.49 -8.11
N ASP A 31 -8.69 2.26 -8.50
CA ASP A 31 -9.47 3.07 -7.57
C ASP A 31 -10.37 2.22 -6.65
N ASN A 32 -10.87 2.84 -5.58
CA ASN A 32 -11.89 2.26 -4.70
C ASN A 32 -11.51 0.91 -4.05
N VAL A 33 -10.23 0.67 -3.78
CA VAL A 33 -9.78 -0.53 -3.05
C VAL A 33 -10.27 -0.48 -1.60
N THR A 34 -10.91 -1.56 -1.18
CA THR A 34 -11.41 -1.74 0.19
C THR A 34 -10.27 -2.04 1.16
N GLU A 35 -10.45 -1.67 2.42
CA GLU A 35 -9.51 -1.97 3.50
C GLU A 35 -9.16 -3.47 3.57
N GLU A 36 -10.16 -4.35 3.52
CA GLU A 36 -9.99 -5.80 3.56
C GLU A 36 -9.02 -6.31 2.48
N LYS A 37 -9.09 -5.77 1.26
CA LYS A 37 -8.19 -6.15 0.17
C LYS A 37 -6.76 -5.63 0.37
N ILE A 38 -6.61 -4.47 1.01
CA ILE A 38 -5.31 -3.90 1.34
C ILE A 38 -4.62 -4.74 2.41
N LEU A 39 -5.37 -5.15 3.44
CA LEU A 39 -4.87 -6.03 4.50
C LEU A 39 -4.50 -7.41 3.95
N ALA A 40 -5.37 -7.99 3.11
CA ALA A 40 -5.08 -9.27 2.44
C ALA A 40 -3.82 -9.21 1.56
N LEU A 41 -3.55 -8.08 0.89
CA LEU A 41 -2.29 -7.87 0.18
C LEU A 41 -1.10 -7.88 1.15
N GLY A 42 -1.22 -7.24 2.31
CA GLY A 42 -0.20 -7.25 3.36
C GLY A 42 0.17 -8.67 3.82
N ASP A 43 -0.84 -9.50 4.07
CA ASP A 43 -0.66 -10.90 4.45
C ASP A 43 0.05 -11.70 3.34
N ILE A 44 -0.43 -11.59 2.09
CA ILE A 44 0.17 -12.28 0.93
C ILE A 44 1.64 -11.89 0.75
N ILE A 45 1.96 -10.60 0.87
CA ILE A 45 3.33 -10.12 0.71
C ILE A 45 4.24 -10.63 1.83
N THR A 46 3.69 -10.76 3.04
CA THR A 46 4.41 -11.33 4.19
C THR A 46 4.69 -12.82 4.00
N ASP A 47 3.71 -13.58 3.49
CA ASP A 47 3.87 -15.01 3.18
C ASP A 47 4.92 -15.28 2.10
N LEU A 48 5.09 -14.34 1.17
CA LEU A 48 6.08 -14.40 0.10
C LEU A 48 7.46 -13.87 0.51
N ALA A 49 7.57 -13.22 1.67
CA ALA A 49 8.82 -12.61 2.13
C ALA A 49 9.78 -13.65 2.72
N PRO A 50 11.10 -13.55 2.42
CA PRO A 50 12.08 -14.46 2.96
C PRO A 50 12.35 -14.15 4.44
N ALA A 51 12.15 -15.16 5.30
CA ALA A 51 12.27 -15.16 6.77
C ALA A 51 10.96 -14.86 7.52
N ALA A 52 11.04 -14.95 8.86
CA ALA A 52 9.95 -14.59 9.77
C ALA A 52 9.75 -13.07 9.79
N THR A 53 9.22 -12.56 8.69
CA THR A 53 8.63 -11.22 8.58
C THR A 53 7.16 -11.30 8.96
N GLN A 54 6.67 -10.24 9.59
CA GLN A 54 5.27 -10.07 9.95
C GLN A 54 4.72 -8.84 9.23
N PHE A 55 3.45 -8.92 8.84
CA PHE A 55 2.72 -7.76 8.37
C PHE A 55 2.58 -6.77 9.51
N ASP A 56 3.10 -5.56 9.34
CA ASP A 56 3.01 -4.49 10.34
C ASP A 56 1.85 -3.55 9.99
N SER A 57 1.87 -3.00 8.78
CA SER A 57 0.87 -2.02 8.36
C SER A 57 0.83 -1.85 6.84
N ALA A 58 -0.27 -1.30 6.33
CA ALA A 58 -0.37 -0.90 4.93
C ALA A 58 -0.92 0.53 4.82
N VAL A 59 -0.32 1.31 3.94
CA VAL A 59 -0.64 2.72 3.72
C VAL A 59 -1.19 2.90 2.30
N LYS A 60 -2.44 3.37 2.19
CA LYS A 60 -3.02 3.83 0.92
C LYS A 60 -2.79 5.32 0.74
N THR A 61 -2.31 5.71 -0.44
CA THR A 61 -2.16 7.11 -0.84
C THR A 61 -2.88 7.34 -2.16
N GLU A 62 -3.82 8.30 -2.17
CA GLU A 62 -4.59 8.70 -3.35
C GLU A 62 -4.21 10.14 -3.71
N THR A 63 -3.85 10.36 -4.98
CA THR A 63 -3.52 11.70 -5.50
C THR A 63 -4.61 12.15 -6.46
N THR A 64 -5.24 13.28 -6.14
CA THR A 64 -6.35 13.84 -6.92
C THR A 64 -5.98 15.22 -7.46
N ARG A 65 -6.17 15.43 -8.77
CA ARG A 65 -6.02 16.72 -9.42
C ARG A 65 -7.34 17.46 -9.50
N TYR A 66 -7.33 18.74 -9.14
CA TYR A 66 -8.47 19.64 -9.32
C TYR A 66 -8.23 20.51 -10.55
N VAL A 67 -9.17 20.48 -11.50
CA VAL A 67 -9.12 21.26 -12.73
C VAL A 67 -10.32 22.20 -12.76
N LYS A 68 -10.04 23.49 -12.90
CA LYS A 68 -11.07 24.50 -13.17
C LYS A 68 -11.45 24.41 -14.64
N GLU A 69 -12.74 24.22 -14.91
CA GLU A 69 -13.29 24.37 -16.26
C GLU A 69 -13.43 25.87 -16.53
N ASP A 70 -12.89 26.33 -17.66
CA ASP A 70 -12.93 27.73 -18.12
C ASP A 70 -14.22 28.00 -18.89
#